data_AF-A0A0Q4BB41-F1
#
_entry.id   AF-A0A0Q4BB41-F1
#
_cell.length_a   1.000
_cell.length_b   1.000
_cell.length_c   1.000
_cell.angle_alpha   90.00
_cell.angle_beta   90.00
_cell.angle_gamma   90.00
#
_symmetry.space_group_name_H-M   'P 1'
#
loop_
_entity.id
_entity.type
_entity.pdbx_description
1 polymer ?
#
loop_
_entity_poly.entity_id
_entity_poly.type
_entity_poly.pdbx_seq_one_letter_code
_entity_poly.pdbx_strand_id
1 'polypeptide(L)'
;MDFRRWPCSSQMEQEISLVLLDIVMPNMDGFDVLSAMNKYEWITSVPVIMISAENTREFIERAYDMGVTDYISRPFDMMVVRRRVINTLMLYAKQRRLANMVNDRPL
;
A
#
# COMPACT_ATOMS: atom_id res chain seq x y z
N MET A 1 13.65 -8.28 10.37
CA MET A 1 12.27 -8.66 10.71
C MET A 1 11.85 -9.79 9.79
N ASP A 2 11.24 -10.86 10.32
CA ASP A 2 10.68 -11.93 9.48
C ASP A 2 9.28 -11.50 9.02
N PHE A 3 9.13 -11.17 7.73
CA PHE A 3 7.85 -10.75 7.14
C PHE A 3 6.77 -11.85 7.22
N ARG A 4 7.15 -13.10 7.52
CA ARG A 4 6.19 -14.19 7.80
C ARG A 4 5.49 -14.07 9.15
N ARG A 5 5.98 -13.19 10.05
CA ARG A 5 5.52 -13.00 11.44
C ARG A 5 5.02 -11.57 11.70
N TRP A 6 4.46 -10.90 10.69
CA TRP A 6 3.74 -9.66 10.95
C TRP A 6 2.63 -9.95 11.99
N PRO A 7 2.52 -9.18 13.09
CA PRO A 7 1.67 -9.52 14.24
C PRO A 7 0.16 -9.60 13.97
N CYS A 8 -0.26 -9.42 12.72
CA CYS A 8 -1.63 -9.64 12.26
C CYS A 8 -1.84 -11.03 11.62
N SER A 9 -1.02 -12.02 11.95
CA SER A 9 -1.13 -13.39 11.41
C SER A 9 -1.90 -14.36 12.32
N SER A 10 -2.50 -13.90 13.42
CA SER A 10 -3.19 -14.81 14.34
C SER A 10 -4.34 -14.12 15.05
N GLN A 11 -5.55 -14.57 14.72
CA GLN A 11 -6.89 -14.23 15.24
C GLN A 11 -7.64 -13.20 14.36
N MET A 12 -8.54 -13.76 13.53
CA MET A 12 -9.23 -13.17 12.37
C MET A 12 -8.28 -12.89 11.20
N GLU A 13 -8.46 -13.60 10.08
CA GLU A 13 -7.84 -13.26 8.78
C GLU A 13 -8.39 -11.91 8.30
N GLN A 14 -7.97 -10.83 8.95
CA GLN A 14 -8.22 -9.47 8.50
C GLN A 14 -7.24 -9.22 7.36
N GLU A 15 -7.72 -9.40 6.13
CA GLU A 15 -6.95 -9.09 4.94
C GLU A 15 -6.59 -7.60 4.93
N ILE A 16 -5.29 -7.29 4.82
CA ILE A 16 -4.83 -5.90 4.78
C ILE A 16 -5.38 -5.25 3.51
N SER A 17 -6.22 -4.23 3.69
CA SER A 17 -6.91 -3.57 2.56
C SER A 17 -6.13 -2.39 1.99
N LEU A 18 -5.23 -1.78 2.78
CA LEU A 18 -4.38 -0.64 2.39
C LEU A 18 -3.25 -0.46 3.42
N VAL A 19 -2.08 -0.01 2.96
CA VAL A 19 -0.95 0.38 3.83
C VAL A 19 -0.69 1.88 3.70
N LEU A 20 -0.61 2.57 4.83
CA LEU A 20 -0.02 3.91 4.92
C LEU A 20 1.42 3.76 5.40
N LEU A 21 2.40 4.17 4.60
CA LEU A 21 3.81 3.89 4.86
C LEU A 21 4.64 5.18 4.92
N ASP A 22 5.44 5.34 5.97
CA ASP A 22 6.42 6.41 6.05
C ASP A 22 7.74 5.97 5.41
N ILE A 23 8.51 6.92 4.86
CA ILE A 23 9.87 6.68 4.37
C ILE A 23 10.82 6.60 5.57
N VAL A 24 10.75 7.58 6.48
CA VAL A 24 11.72 7.71 7.57
C VAL A 24 11.26 6.89 8.76
N MET A 25 11.91 5.75 8.97
CA MET A 25 11.64 4.85 10.09
C MET A 25 12.95 4.30 10.67
N PRO A 26 13.00 4.01 11.98
CA PRO A 26 14.21 3.44 12.58
C PRO A 26 14.42 1.98 12.15
N ASN A 27 15.69 1.60 11.94
CA ASN A 27 16.18 0.28 11.55
C ASN A 27 15.89 -0.15 10.11
N MET A 28 14.71 0.15 9.57
CA MET A 28 14.28 -0.24 8.22
C MET A 28 13.44 0.89 7.64
N ASP A 29 13.79 1.39 6.46
CA ASP A 29 13.10 2.51 5.84
C ASP A 29 11.87 2.06 5.03
N GLY A 30 11.06 3.01 4.57
CA GLY A 30 9.88 2.71 3.76
C GLY A 30 10.21 1.99 2.45
N PHE A 31 11.36 2.27 1.83
CA PHE A 31 11.77 1.59 0.60
C PHE A 31 12.21 0.15 0.84
N ASP A 32 12.80 -0.16 1.99
CA ASP A 32 13.09 -1.53 2.40
C ASP A 32 11.79 -2.34 2.55
N VAL A 33 10.74 -1.73 3.13
CA VAL A 33 9.41 -2.34 3.22
C VAL A 33 8.82 -2.57 1.83
N LEU A 34 8.86 -1.58 0.93
CA LEU A 34 8.38 -1.75 -0.45
C LEU A 34 9.15 -2.85 -1.19
N SER A 35 10.47 -2.93 -0.99
CA SER A 35 11.31 -3.98 -1.57
C SER A 35 10.90 -5.37 -1.08
N ALA A 36 10.61 -5.52 0.21
CA ALA A 36 10.10 -6.76 0.76
C ALA A 36 8.71 -7.10 0.24
N MET A 37 7.78 -6.13 0.18
CA MET A 37 6.44 -6.33 -0.37
C MET A 37 6.49 -6.77 -1.84
N ASN A 38 7.39 -6.18 -2.64
CA ASN A 38 7.58 -6.58 -4.03
C ASN A 38 8.13 -8.01 -4.14
N LYS A 39 9.10 -8.39 -3.30
CA LYS A 39 9.65 -9.75 -3.24
C LYS A 39 8.59 -10.83 -2.96
N TYR A 40 7.54 -10.49 -2.21
CA TYR A 40 6.44 -11.41 -1.88
C TYR A 40 5.17 -11.15 -2.71
N GLU A 41 5.24 -10.33 -3.76
CA GLU A 41 4.12 -9.96 -4.65
C GLU A 41 2.91 -9.32 -3.93
N TRP A 42 3.13 -8.74 -2.75
CA TRP A 42 2.07 -8.08 -1.98
C TRP A 42 1.71 -6.71 -2.54
N ILE A 43 2.68 -6.03 -3.17
CA ILE A 43 2.50 -4.67 -3.66
C ILE A 43 1.47 -4.55 -4.80
N THR A 44 1.20 -5.65 -5.51
CA THR A 44 0.17 -5.69 -6.57
C THR A 44 -1.23 -5.91 -6.01
N SER A 45 -1.36 -6.53 -4.84
CA SER A 45 -2.64 -6.95 -4.24
C SER A 45 -3.12 -6.04 -3.11
N VAL A 46 -2.18 -5.35 -2.45
CA VAL A 46 -2.41 -4.42 -1.36
C VAL A 46 -1.93 -3.02 -1.76
N PRO A 47 -2.82 -2.02 -1.87
CA PRO A 47 -2.40 -0.66 -2.20
C PRO A 47 -1.54 -0.06 -1.08
N VAL A 48 -0.46 0.61 -1.48
CA VAL A 48 0.40 1.36 -0.57
C VAL A 48 0.30 2.85 -0.89
N ILE A 49 -0.01 3.67 0.11
CA ILE A 49 0.08 5.12 0.02
C ILE A 49 1.24 5.56 0.90
N MET A 50 2.25 6.19 0.31
CA MET A 50 3.34 6.78 1.07
C MET A 50 2.86 8.06 1.75
N ILE A 51 3.21 8.26 3.02
CA ILE A 51 2.84 9.44 3.81
C ILE A 51 4.00 9.97 4.64
N SER A 52 4.88 10.76 4.01
CA SER A 52 6.18 11.14 4.57
C SER A 52 6.45 12.64 4.57
N ALA A 53 7.40 13.05 5.41
CA ALA A 53 7.97 14.40 5.39
C ALA A 53 9.01 14.57 4.26
N GLU A 54 9.65 13.49 3.82
CA GLU A 54 10.46 13.51 2.61
C GLU A 54 9.55 13.85 1.43
N ASN A 55 9.89 14.87 0.65
CA ASN A 55 9.03 15.33 -0.44
C ASN A 55 9.85 15.84 -1.63
N THR A 56 11.14 15.49 -1.69
CA THR A 56 11.94 15.75 -2.88
C THR A 56 11.39 14.95 -4.05
N ARG A 57 11.59 15.49 -5.25
CA ARG A 57 11.10 14.87 -6.48
C ARG A 57 11.64 13.45 -6.65
N GLU A 58 12.91 13.25 -6.32
CA GLU A 58 13.62 11.98 -6.45
C GLU A 58 13.01 10.89 -5.56
N PHE A 59 12.65 11.23 -4.31
CA PHE A 59 11.98 10.28 -3.42
C PHE A 59 10.57 9.92 -3.88
N ILE A 60 9.83 10.90 -4.40
CA ILE A 60 8.47 10.70 -4.92
C ILE A 60 8.51 9.82 -6.18
N GLU A 61 9.40 10.13 -7.13
CA GLU A 61 9.58 9.34 -8.36
C GLU A 61 9.99 7.90 -8.01
N ARG A 62 10.98 7.71 -7.12
CA ARG A 62 11.40 6.39 -6.65
C ARG A 62 10.24 5.61 -6.01
N ALA A 63 9.40 6.26 -5.21
CA ALA A 63 8.26 5.58 -4.59
C ALA A 63 7.27 5.06 -5.66
N TYR A 64 6.95 5.87 -6.66
CA TYR A 64 6.07 5.45 -7.76
C TYR A 64 6.69 4.35 -8.61
N ASP A 65 7.99 4.41 -8.91
CA ASP A 65 8.70 3.35 -9.63
C ASP A 65 8.66 2.00 -8.90
N MET A 66 8.54 2.03 -7.56
CA MET A 66 8.38 0.83 -6.73
C MET A 66 6.93 0.33 -6.63
N GLY A 67 5.97 0.99 -7.29
CA GLY A 67 4.59 0.50 -7.40
C GLY A 67 3.65 1.01 -6.31
N VAL A 68 3.97 2.10 -5.61
CA VAL A 68 3.01 2.71 -4.67
C VAL A 68 1.81 3.29 -5.42
N THR A 69 0.65 3.21 -4.81
CA THR A 69 -0.60 3.71 -5.39
C THR A 69 -0.67 5.24 -5.35
N ASP A 70 -0.15 5.86 -4.30
CA ASP A 70 -0.21 7.30 -4.11
C ASP A 70 0.87 7.79 -3.14
N TYR A 71 1.12 9.11 -3.14
CA TYR A 71 2.07 9.79 -2.27
C TYR A 71 1.43 11.02 -1.62
N ILE A 72 1.61 11.16 -0.30
CA ILE A 72 1.11 12.28 0.50
C ILE A 72 2.29 12.90 1.27
N SER A 73 2.64 14.14 0.95
CA SER A 73 3.67 14.89 1.69
C SER A 73 3.12 15.49 2.98
N ARG A 74 3.91 15.48 4.05
CA ARG A 74 3.67 16.26 5.27
C ARG A 74 4.15 17.71 5.11
N PRO A 75 3.50 18.70 5.74
CA PRO A 75 2.22 18.59 6.46
C PRO A 75 1.04 18.33 5.50
N PHE A 76 0.04 17.57 5.93
CA PHE A 76 -1.12 17.20 5.12
C PHE A 76 -2.43 17.63 5.77
N ASP A 77 -3.46 17.77 4.93
CA ASP A 77 -4.85 17.93 5.37
C ASP A 77 -5.48 16.55 5.59
N MET A 78 -5.99 16.29 6.80
CA MET A 78 -6.65 15.02 7.15
C MET A 78 -7.88 14.72 6.29
N MET A 79 -8.60 15.74 5.81
CA MET A 79 -9.70 15.56 4.86
C MET A 79 -9.21 14.97 3.55
N VAL A 80 -8.07 15.47 3.04
CA VAL A 80 -7.45 14.99 1.79
C VAL A 80 -6.95 13.56 1.97
N VAL A 81 -6.25 13.27 3.08
CA VAL A 81 -5.79 11.90 3.39
C VAL A 81 -6.96 10.93 3.43
N ARG A 82 -8.03 11.27 4.16
CA ARG A 82 -9.22 10.43 4.27
C ARG A 82 -9.86 10.17 2.90
N ARG A 83 -9.97 11.20 2.05
CA ARG A 83 -10.54 11.06 0.72
C ARG A 83 -9.70 10.15 -0.18
N ARG A 84 -8.37 10.30 -0.14
CA ARG A 84 -7.43 9.43 -0.88
C ARG A 84 -7.55 7.98 -0.44
N VAL A 85 -7.52 7.72 0.88
CA VAL A 85 -7.70 6.37 1.44
C VAL A 85 -9.02 5.74 0.99
N ILE A 86 -10.15 6.46 1.12
CA ILE A 86 -11.47 5.94 0.70
C ILE A 86 -11.49 5.65 -0.80
N ASN A 87 -10.97 6.55 -1.63
CA ASN A 87 -10.95 6.37 -3.07
C ASN A 87 -10.13 5.14 -3.47
N THR A 88 -8.96 4.95 -2.85
CA THR A 88 -8.09 3.81 -3.10
C THR A 88 -8.74 2.50 -2.67
N LEU A 89 -9.31 2.44 -1.46
CA LEU A 89 -10.06 1.26 -1.00
C LEU A 89 -11.20 0.90 -1.96
N MET A 90 -11.98 1.90 -2.39
CA MET A 90 -13.08 1.69 -3.34
C MET A 90 -12.59 1.22 -4.71
N LEU A 91 -11.44 1.72 -5.19
CA LEU A 91 -10.82 1.28 -6.44
C LEU A 91 -10.45 -0.20 -6.38
N TYR A 92 -9.73 -0.61 -5.33
CA TYR A 92 -9.26 -1.99 -5.18
C TYR A 92 -10.42 -2.96 -4.91
N ALA A 93 -11.43 -2.55 -4.13
CA ALA A 93 -12.64 -3.35 -3.94
C ALA A 93 -13.38 -3.59 -5.27
N LYS A 94 -13.47 -2.57 -6.13
CA LYS A 94 -14.06 -2.72 -7.47
C LYS A 94 -13.23 -3.64 -8.37
N GLN A 95 -11.90 -3.51 -8.38
CA GLN A 95 -11.01 -4.37 -9.16
C GLN A 95 -11.13 -5.83 -8.75
N ARG A 96 -11.12 -6.12 -7.44
CA ARG A 96 -11.33 -7.48 -6.90
C ARG A 96 -12.68 -8.05 -7.33
N ARG A 97 -13.75 -7.24 -7.26
CA ARG A 97 -15.08 -7.65 -7.73
C ARG A 97 -15.07 -8.00 -9.22
N LEU A 98 -14.44 -7.18 -10.06
CA LEU A 98 -14.34 -7.44 -11.49
C LEU A 98 -13.52 -8.70 -11.80
N ALA A 99 -12.39 -8.91 -11.11
CA ALA A 99 -11.57 -10.11 -11.26
C ALA A 99 -12.36 -11.38 -10.93
N ASN A 100 -13.15 -11.36 -9.84
CA ASN A 100 -14.00 -12.48 -9.47
C ASN A 100 -15.08 -12.77 -10.52
N MET A 101 -15.70 -11.71 -11.08
CA MET A 101 -16.71 -11.86 -12.14
C MET A 101 -16.18 -12.47 -13.45
N VAL A 102 -14.90 -12.25 -13.77
CA VAL A 102 -14.25 -12.87 -14.94
C VAL A 102 -14.00 -14.36 -14.70
N ASN A 103 -13.62 -14.73 -13.47
CA ASN A 103 -13.34 -16.12 -13.10
C ASN A 103 -14.61 -16.98 -12.97
N ASP A 104 -15.79 -16.37 -12.75
CA ASP A 104 -17.07 -17.07 -12.58
C ASP A 104 -17.80 -17.39 -13.91
N ARG A 105 -17.22 -17.11 -15.09
CA ARG A 105 -17.81 -17.55 -16.35
C ARG A 105 -17.41 -19.00 -16.65
N PRO A 106 -18.34 -19.98 -16.63
CA PRO A 106 -18.03 -21.30 -17.16
C PRO A 106 -17.75 -21.16 -18.66
N LEU A 107 -16.64 -21.77 -19.11
CA LEU A 107 -16.31 -21.93 -20.54
C LEU A 107 -17.41 -22.71 -21.27
#